data_AF-A0A965ENS5-F1
#
_entry.id   AF-A0A965ENS5-F1
#
_cell.length_a   1.000
_cell.length_b   1.000
_cell.length_c   1.000
_cell.angle_alpha   90.00
_cell.angle_beta   90.00
_cell.angle_gamma   90.00
#
_symmetry.space_group_name_H-M   'P 1'
#
loop_
_entity.id
_entity.type
_entity.pdbx_description
1 polymer ?
#
loop_
_entity_poly.entity_id
_entity_poly.type
_entity_poly.pdbx_seq_one_letter_code
_entity_poly.pdbx_strand_id
1 'polypeptide(L)' 'MTLDITRYEFFKKLTELPFVDEIWLYGSRARGTNGERADIDLAILGNSIDRKQWFLVEEIIEEADT' A
#
# COMPACT_ATOMS: atom_id res chain seq x y z
N MET A 1 -0.24 19.60 2.97
CA MET A 1 -0.67 18.64 4.02
C MET A 1 -0.04 17.32 3.69
N THR A 2 0.84 16.81 4.53
CA THR A 2 1.39 15.46 4.35
C THR A 2 0.22 14.49 4.51
N LEU A 3 -0.13 13.79 3.44
CA LEU A 3 -1.24 12.84 3.49
C LEU A 3 -0.80 11.66 4.35
N ASP A 4 -1.55 11.36 5.39
CA ASP A 4 -1.25 10.24 6.28
C ASP A 4 -1.83 8.96 5.71
N ILE A 5 -1.05 8.24 4.91
CA ILE A 5 -1.44 6.94 4.36
C ILE A 5 -1.72 5.91 5.47
N THR A 6 -1.14 6.09 6.66
CA THR A 6 -1.30 5.16 7.78
C THR A 6 -2.73 5.14 8.35
N ARG A 7 -3.57 6.11 7.94
CA ARG A 7 -4.99 6.14 8.31
C ARG A 7 -5.83 5.06 7.63
N TYR A 8 -5.43 4.63 6.43
CA TYR A 8 -6.23 3.73 5.62
C TYR A 8 -6.18 2.29 6.16
N GLU A 9 -7.33 1.63 6.22
CA GLU A 9 -7.45 0.26 6.70
C GLU A 9 -6.73 -0.74 5.79
N PHE A 10 -6.77 -0.54 4.46
CA PHE A 10 -6.02 -1.39 3.54
C PHE A 10 -4.52 -1.37 3.85
N PHE A 11 -3.97 -0.18 4.17
CA PHE A 11 -2.54 -0.02 4.46
C PHE A 11 -2.16 -0.75 5.76
N LYS A 12 -2.98 -0.64 6.80
CA LYS A 12 -2.77 -1.38 8.06
C LYS A 12 -2.77 -2.89 7.82
N LYS A 13 -3.75 -3.41 7.05
CA LYS A 13 -3.80 -4.82 6.67
C LYS A 13 -2.54 -5.26 5.92
N LEU A 14 -2.04 -4.45 4.99
CA LEU A 14 -0.78 -4.76 4.28
C LEU A 14 0.41 -4.86 5.24
N THR A 15 0.49 -3.99 6.27
CA THR A 15 1.57 -4.04 7.28
C THR A 15 1.49 -5.23 8.23
N GLU A 16 0.34 -5.88 8.31
CA GLU A 16 0.13 -7.08 9.15
C GLU A 16 0.50 -8.38 8.41
N LEU A 17 0.76 -8.32 7.10
CA LEU A 17 1.16 -9.49 6.32
C LEU A 17 2.58 -9.93 6.73
N PRO A 18 2.77 -11.16 7.22
CA PRO A 18 4.05 -11.60 7.78
C PRO A 18 5.16 -11.81 6.72
N PHE A 19 4.81 -11.73 5.44
CA PHE A 19 5.72 -11.87 4.30
C PHE A 19 6.04 -10.53 3.63
N VAL A 20 5.52 -9.43 4.17
CA VAL A 20 5.85 -8.06 3.73
C VAL A 20 6.95 -7.53 4.64
N ASP A 21 8.12 -7.29 4.05
CA ASP A 21 9.28 -6.74 4.74
C ASP A 21 9.23 -5.20 4.74
N GLU A 22 8.88 -4.59 3.60
CA GLU A 22 8.82 -3.14 3.45
C GLU A 22 7.69 -2.70 2.53
N ILE A 23 7.13 -1.51 2.79
CA ILE A 23 6.17 -0.82 1.91
C ILE A 23 6.67 0.59 1.63
N TRP A 24 6.82 0.92 0.36
CA TRP A 24 7.35 2.21 -0.10
C TRP A 24 6.25 3.00 -0.80
N LEU A 25 6.07 4.26 -0.38
CA LEU A 25 5.17 5.19 -1.05
C LEU A 25 5.89 5.86 -2.22
N TYR A 26 5.25 5.82 -3.39
CA TYR A 26 5.73 6.45 -4.62
C TYR A 26 4.75 7.51 -5.14
N GLY A 27 5.09 8.08 -6.28
CA GLY A 27 4.18 8.94 -7.03
C GLY A 27 3.99 10.33 -6.44
N SER A 28 2.85 10.94 -6.78
CA SER A 28 2.56 12.33 -6.42
C SER A 28 2.38 12.51 -4.91
N ARG A 29 1.83 11.50 -4.21
CA ARG A 29 1.62 11.50 -2.76
C ARG A 29 2.96 11.45 -2.01
N ALA A 30 3.93 10.65 -2.48
CA ALA A 30 5.29 10.66 -1.91
C ALA A 30 5.99 12.02 -2.03
N ARG A 31 5.75 12.74 -3.13
CA ARG A 31 6.34 14.07 -3.38
C ARG A 31 5.57 15.22 -2.73
N GLY A 32 4.37 14.96 -2.19
CA GLY A 32 3.48 16.00 -1.68
C GLY A 32 2.91 16.92 -2.76
N THR A 33 2.93 16.51 -4.03
CA THR A 33 2.38 17.27 -5.18
C THR A 33 1.05 16.69 -5.66
N ASN A 34 0.37 15.93 -4.80
CA ASN A 34 -0.87 15.24 -5.12
C ASN A 34 -2.10 16.16 -5.01
N GLY A 35 -3.10 15.93 -5.85
CA GLY A 35 -4.45 16.45 -5.65
C GLY A 35 -5.28 15.55 -4.71
N GLU A 36 -6.50 15.99 -4.40
CA GLU A 36 -7.43 15.27 -3.52
C GLU A 36 -7.76 13.85 -4.01
N ARG A 37 -7.87 13.68 -5.34
CA ARG A 37 -8.23 12.42 -6.01
C ARG A 37 -7.05 11.70 -6.65
N ALA A 38 -5.82 12.05 -6.29
CA ALA A 38 -4.63 11.43 -6.87
C ALA A 38 -4.50 9.98 -6.38
N ASP A 39 -4.01 9.08 -7.23
CA ASP A 39 -3.78 7.68 -6.88
C ASP A 39 -2.75 7.50 -5.75
N ILE A 40 -2.74 6.30 -5.16
CA ILE A 40 -1.73 5.85 -4.21
C ILE A 40 -0.85 4.82 -4.89
N ASP A 41 0.40 5.20 -5.16
CA ASP A 41 1.38 4.28 -5.75
C ASP A 41 2.21 3.63 -4.63
N LEU A 42 2.16 2.30 -4.51
CA LEU A 42 2.92 1.53 -3.52
C LEU A 42 3.86 0.53 -4.18
N ALA A 43 5.03 0.34 -3.60
CA ALA A 43 5.85 -0.85 -3.84
C ALA A 43 5.90 -1.69 -2.56
N ILE A 44 5.69 -3.00 -2.70
CA ILE A 44 5.72 -3.97 -1.61
C ILE A 44 6.93 -4.87 -1.82
N LEU A 45 7.79 -4.96 -0.81
CA LEU A 45 8.96 -5.81 -0.81
C LEU A 45 8.76 -6.93 0.20
N GLY A 46 9.17 -8.13 -0.19
CA GLY A 46 9.19 -9.31 0.67
C GLY A 46 10.12 -10.36 0.09
N ASN A 47 10.77 -11.15 0.94
CA ASN A 47 11.61 -12.24 0.46
C ASN A 47 10.77 -13.38 -0.14
N SER A 48 10.84 -13.55 -1.47
CA SER A 48 10.24 -14.67 -2.20
C SER A 48 8.71 -14.79 -2.05
N ILE A 49 7.99 -13.67 -2.17
CA ILE A 49 6.52 -13.65 -2.16
C ILE A 49 5.97 -14.58 -3.26
N ASP A 50 5.23 -15.62 -2.86
CA ASP A 50 4.60 -16.54 -3.79
C ASP A 50 3.26 -16.02 -4.32
N ARG A 51 2.66 -16.74 -5.28
CA ARG A 51 1.41 -16.34 -5.92
C ARG A 51 0.22 -16.27 -4.95
N LYS A 52 0.16 -17.14 -3.94
CA LYS A 52 -0.94 -17.14 -2.96
C LYS A 52 -0.80 -15.96 -2.01
N GLN A 53 0.43 -15.65 -1.59
CA GLN A 53 0.73 -14.47 -0.78
C GLN A 53 0.43 -13.19 -1.55
N TRP A 54 0.80 -13.13 -2.84
CA TRP A 54 0.46 -11.99 -3.68
C TRP A 54 -1.05 -11.84 -3.89
N PHE A 55 -1.78 -12.94 -4.02
CA PHE A 55 -3.25 -12.90 -4.09
C PHE A 55 -3.88 -12.26 -2.84
N LEU A 56 -3.35 -12.51 -1.64
CA LEU A 56 -3.81 -11.84 -0.42
C LEU A 56 -3.58 -10.32 -0.45
N VAL A 57 -2.49 -9.87 -1.06
CA VAL A 57 -2.24 -8.44 -1.29
C VAL A 57 -3.31 -7.88 -2.23
N GLU A 58 -3.58 -8.56 -3.34
CA GLU A 58 -4.61 -8.15 -4.31
C GLU A 58 -6.00 -8.06 -3.66
N GLU A 59 -6.39 -9.04 -2.83
CA GLU A 59 -7.66 -9.00 -2.08
C GLU A 59 -7.75 -7.80 -1.13
N ILE A 60 -6.65 -7.42 -0.47
CA ILE A 60 -6.63 -6.23 0.40
C ILE A 60 -6.81 -4.95 -0.42
N ILE A 61 -6.20 -4.86 -1.60
CA ILE A 61 -6.28 -3.69 -2.47
C ILE A 61 -7.65 -3.55 -3.12
N GLU A 62 -8.30 -4.65 -3.53
CA GLU A 62 -9.64 -4.63 -4.12
C GLU A 62 -10.68 -4.07 -3.12
N GLU A 63 -10.49 -4.33 -1.83
CA GLU A 63 -11.35 -3.89 -0.73
C GLU A 63 -10.86 -2.58 -0.07
N ALA A 64 -10.04 -1.78 -0.77
CA ALA A 64 -9.40 -0.60 -0.19
C ALA A 64 -10.36 0.57 0.09
N ASP A 65 -10.14 1.25 1.22
CA ASP A 65 -10.93 2.39 1.73
C ASP A 65 -10.46 3.76 1.19
N THR A 66 -10.12 3.83 -0.11
CA THR A 66 -9.47 5.00 -0.74
C THR A 66 -10.40 5.98 -1.45
#